data_AF-C0DBJ0-F1
#
_entry.id   AF-C0DBJ0-F1
#
_cell.length_a   1.000
_cell.length_b   1.000
_cell.length_c   1.000
_cell.angle_alpha   90.00
_cell.angle_beta   90.00
_cell.angle_gamma   90.00
#
_symmetry.space_group_name_H-M   'P 1'
#
loop_
_entity.id
_entity.type
_entity.pdbx_description
1 polymer ?
#
loop_
_entity_poly.entity_id
_entity_poly.type
_entity_poly.pdbx_seq_one_letter_code
_entity_poly.pdbx_strand_id
1 'polypeptide(L)'
;MALLGITLVVACLAVVINAKGASLRRMDLEYKVRQENLQAQLEAESKRAEELEDYKVYVKTKEYAEEVAKEKLGLVNPDEILLKPSE
;
A
#
# COMPACT_ATOMS: atom_id res chain seq x y z
N MET A 1 -1.69 -56.24 -27.49
CA MET A 1 -2.16 -56.19 -26.08
C MET A 1 -1.26 -55.32 -25.20
N ALA A 2 0.04 -55.63 -25.02
CA ALA A 2 0.94 -54.84 -24.15
C ALA A 2 1.11 -53.35 -24.57
N LEU A 3 1.24 -53.07 -25.86
CA LEU A 3 1.36 -51.70 -26.41
C LEU A 3 0.14 -50.81 -26.09
N LEU A 4 -1.07 -51.36 -26.08
CA LEU A 4 -2.29 -50.63 -25.73
C LEU A 4 -2.33 -50.26 -24.24
N GLY A 5 -1.86 -51.16 -23.37
CA GLY A 5 -1.74 -50.88 -21.94
C GLY A 5 -0.71 -49.78 -21.64
N ILE A 6 0.45 -49.85 -22.28
CA ILE A 6 1.52 -48.84 -22.11
C ILE A 6 1.06 -47.46 -22.60
N THR A 7 0.44 -47.39 -23.79
CA THR A 7 -0.06 -46.11 -24.33
C THR A 7 -1.16 -45.51 -23.47
N LEU A 8 -2.06 -46.32 -22.89
CA LEU A 8 -3.07 -45.85 -21.95
C LEU A 8 -2.44 -45.25 -20.68
N VAL A 9 -1.45 -45.93 -20.08
CA VAL A 9 -0.76 -45.42 -18.88
C VAL A 9 -0.05 -44.10 -19.16
N VAL A 10 0.64 -44.00 -20.29
CA VAL A 10 1.32 -42.75 -20.71
C VAL A 10 0.31 -41.63 -20.94
N ALA A 11 -0.84 -41.92 -21.58
CA ALA A 11 -1.89 -40.94 -21.79
C ALA A 11 -2.48 -40.44 -20.45
N CYS A 12 -2.78 -41.35 -19.52
CA CYS A 12 -3.24 -40.99 -18.17
C CYS A 12 -2.22 -40.11 -17.44
N LEU A 13 -0.93 -40.45 -17.50
CA LEU A 13 0.14 -39.66 -16.89
C LEU A 13 0.25 -38.27 -17.52
N ALA A 14 0.16 -38.17 -18.84
CA ALA A 14 0.17 -36.91 -19.57
C ALA A 14 -0.98 -36.00 -19.13
N VAL A 15 -2.19 -36.53 -18.96
CA VAL A 15 -3.35 -35.76 -18.47
C VAL A 15 -3.10 -35.21 -17.07
N VAL A 16 -2.60 -36.04 -16.14
CA VAL A 16 -2.34 -35.62 -14.76
C VAL A 16 -1.26 -34.53 -14.70
N ILE A 17 -0.17 -34.68 -15.45
CA ILE A 17 0.91 -33.69 -15.50
C ILE A 17 0.40 -32.36 -16.07
N ASN A 18 -0.38 -32.39 -17.14
CA ASN A 18 -0.93 -31.17 -17.73
C ASN A 18 -1.93 -30.48 -16.80
N ALA A 19 -2.81 -31.24 -16.12
CA ALA A 19 -3.75 -30.69 -15.16
C ALA A 19 -3.04 -30.03 -13.96
N LYS A 20 -2.06 -30.73 -13.36
CA LYS A 20 -1.25 -30.17 -12.26
C LYS A 20 -0.43 -28.98 -12.72
N GLY A 21 0.20 -29.05 -13.89
CA GLY A 21 0.97 -27.95 -14.46
C GLY A 21 0.13 -26.70 -14.72
N ALA A 22 -1.09 -26.86 -15.23
CA ALA A 22 -2.03 -25.76 -15.41
C ALA A 22 -2.45 -25.14 -14.07
N SER A 23 -2.74 -25.96 -13.07
CA SER A 23 -3.06 -25.48 -11.71
C SER A 23 -1.91 -24.71 -11.09
N LEU A 24 -0.68 -25.22 -11.22
CA LEU A 24 0.51 -24.59 -10.64
C LEU A 24 0.79 -23.23 -11.28
N ARG A 25 0.65 -23.13 -12.61
CA ARG A 25 0.79 -21.86 -13.33
C ARG A 25 -0.26 -20.83 -12.91
N ARG A 26 -1.50 -21.24 -12.67
CA ARG A 26 -2.55 -20.34 -12.18
C ARG A 26 -2.20 -19.78 -10.80
N MET A 27 -1.78 -20.65 -9.89
CA MET A 27 -1.34 -20.22 -8.56
C MET A 27 -0.14 -19.28 -8.63
N ASP A 28 0.86 -19.58 -9.46
CA ASP A 28 2.03 -18.71 -9.63
C ASP A 28 1.65 -17.30 -10.10
N LEU A 29 0.72 -17.18 -11.05
CA LEU A 29 0.20 -15.89 -11.50
C LEU A 29 -0.56 -15.16 -10.39
N GLU A 30 -1.41 -15.85 -9.64
CA GLU A 30 -2.14 -15.26 -8.51
C GLU A 30 -1.18 -14.75 -7.43
N TYR A 31 -0.16 -15.53 -7.09
CA TYR A 31 0.85 -15.13 -6.12
C TYR A 31 1.66 -13.93 -6.59
N LYS A 32 2.02 -13.86 -7.87
CA LYS A 32 2.70 -12.68 -8.44
C LYS A 32 1.86 -11.41 -8.30
N VAL A 33 0.59 -11.46 -8.71
CA VAL A 33 -0.33 -10.33 -8.56
C VAL A 33 -0.49 -9.93 -7.10
N ARG A 34 -0.63 -10.91 -6.20
CA ARG A 34 -0.72 -10.64 -4.76
C ARG A 34 0.54 -9.99 -4.22
N GLN A 35 1.72 -10.46 -4.64
CA GLN A 35 3.00 -9.91 -4.21
C GLN A 35 3.16 -8.46 -4.70
N GLU A 36 2.84 -8.18 -5.96
CA GLU A 36 2.87 -6.82 -6.52
C GLU A 36 1.93 -5.88 -5.76
N ASN A 37 0.70 -6.32 -5.48
CA ASN A 37 -0.26 -5.54 -4.70
C ASN A 37 0.22 -5.27 -3.27
N LEU A 38 0.79 -6.27 -2.60
CA LEU A 38 1.32 -6.12 -1.24
C LEU A 38 2.52 -5.18 -1.22
N GLN A 39 3.40 -5.27 -2.22
CA GLN A 39 4.55 -4.39 -2.35
C GLN A 39 4.11 -2.93 -2.54
N ALA A 40 3.13 -2.69 -3.41
CA ALA A 40 2.56 -1.34 -3.61
C ALA A 40 1.93 -0.77 -2.33
N GLN A 41 1.22 -1.60 -1.55
CA GLN A 41 0.66 -1.19 -0.26
C GLN A 41 1.76 -0.86 0.76
N LEU A 42 2.81 -1.66 0.80
CA LEU A 42 3.94 -1.44 1.71
C LEU A 42 4.68 -0.14 1.39
N GLU A 43 4.91 0.15 0.10
CA GLU A 43 5.52 1.40 -0.33
C GLU A 43 4.65 2.62 0.00
N ALA A 44 3.34 2.53 -0.24
CA ALA A 44 2.40 3.60 0.10
C ALA A 44 2.36 3.88 1.61
N GLU A 45 2.28 2.85 2.44
CA GLU A 45 2.30 3.00 3.90
C GLU A 45 3.67 3.46 4.43
N SER A 46 4.78 3.02 3.81
CA SER A 46 6.11 3.52 4.16
C SER A 46 6.24 5.02 3.89
N LYS A 47 5.77 5.49 2.73
CA LYS A 47 5.77 6.91 2.40
C LYS A 47 4.88 7.72 3.36
N ARG A 48 3.70 7.19 3.67
CA ARG A 48 2.80 7.80 4.65
C ARG A 48 3.43 7.89 6.04
N ALA A 49 4.21 6.89 6.44
CA ALA A 49 4.91 6.90 7.71
C ALA A 49 5.98 8.01 7.77
N GLU A 50 6.72 8.21 6.67
CA GLU A 50 7.69 9.31 6.51
C GLU A 50 7.00 10.68 6.59
N GLU A 51 5.90 10.88 5.84
CA GLU A 51 5.10 12.12 5.88
C GLU A 51 4.59 12.42 7.30
N LEU A 52 4.20 11.38 8.06
CA LEU A 52 3.78 11.53 9.46
C LEU A 52 4.94 11.88 10.39
N GLU A 53 6.16 11.44 10.10
CA GLU A 53 7.34 11.82 10.87
C GLU A 53 7.68 13.30 10.66
N ASP A 54 7.66 13.76 9.42
CA ASP A 54 7.84 15.17 9.08
C ASP A 54 6.76 16.05 9.73
N TYR A 55 5.49 15.60 9.66
CA TYR A 55 4.40 16.31 10.31
C TYR A 55 4.57 16.39 11.83
N LYS A 56 5.05 15.32 12.48
CA LYS A 56 5.34 15.33 13.93
C LYS A 56 6.41 16.34 14.30
N VAL A 57 7.38 16.60 13.42
CA VAL A 57 8.39 17.64 13.63
C VAL A 57 7.76 19.01 13.43
N TYR A 58 7.02 19.20 12.33
CA TYR A 58 6.37 20.47 11.99
C TYR A 58 5.43 20.98 13.10
N VAL A 59 4.57 20.12 13.67
CA VAL A 59 3.65 20.53 14.75
C VAL A 59 4.34 20.93 16.06
N LYS A 60 5.64 20.64 16.21
CA LYS A 60 6.44 21.05 17.37
C LYS A 60 7.16 22.38 17.14
N THR A 61 7.07 22.94 15.93
CA THR A 61 7.70 24.22 15.60
C THR A 61 6.98 25.37 16.29
N LYS A 62 7.70 26.49 16.49
CA LYS A 62 7.10 27.69 17.11
C LYS A 62 6.07 28.31 16.20
N GLU A 63 6.33 28.26 14.90
CA GLU A 63 5.48 28.76 13.83
C GLU A 63 4.11 28.09 13.88
N TYR A 64 4.05 26.76 14.02
CA TYR A 64 2.77 26.05 14.17
C TYR A 64 2.05 26.43 15.47
N ALA A 65 2.78 26.58 16.59
CA ALA A 65 2.19 27.00 17.85
C ALA A 65 1.61 28.44 17.77
N GLU A 66 2.30 29.35 17.09
CA GLU A 66 1.86 30.72 16.84
C GLU A 66 0.64 30.76 15.92
N GLU A 67 0.64 29.98 14.83
CA GLU A 67 -0.50 29.86 13.91
C GLU A 67 -1.74 29.34 14.64
N VAL A 68 -1.59 28.25 15.42
CA VAL A 68 -2.70 27.68 16.21
C VAL A 68 -3.18 28.66 17.29
N ALA A 69 -2.28 29.42 17.92
CA ALA A 69 -2.63 30.44 18.90
C ALA A 69 -3.38 31.62 18.26
N LYS A 70 -2.95 32.06 17.07
CA LYS A 70 -3.64 33.09 16.28
C LYS A 70 -5.05 32.63 15.88
N GLU A 71 -5.18 31.42 15.34
CA GLU A 71 -6.47 30.90 14.88
C GLU A 71 -7.43 30.55 16.02
N LYS A 72 -6.98 29.81 17.03
CA LYS A 72 -7.87 29.27 18.08
C LYS A 72 -8.08 30.23 19.24
N LEU A 73 -7.04 30.97 19.62
CA LEU A 73 -7.07 31.85 20.79
C LEU A 73 -7.19 33.32 20.40
N GLY A 74 -7.06 33.66 19.11
CA GLY A 74 -7.10 35.06 18.64
C GLY A 74 -5.91 35.88 19.15
N LEU A 75 -4.81 35.23 19.54
CA LEU A 75 -3.60 35.90 20.00
C LEU A 75 -2.87 36.49 18.80
N VAL A 76 -2.29 37.69 18.95
CA VAL A 76 -1.44 38.31 17.93
C VAL A 76 -0.17 38.83 18.57
N ASN A 77 0.89 38.95 17.78
CA ASN A 77 2.12 39.57 18.26
C ASN A 77 1.87 41.05 18.60
N PRO A 78 2.66 41.66 19.52
CA PRO A 78 2.45 43.04 19.96
C PRO A 78 2.44 44.09 18.83
N ASP A 79 3.09 43.76 17.72
CA ASP A 79 3.25 44.55 16.50
C ASP A 79 2.26 44.15 15.38
N GLU A 80 1.39 43.17 15.61
CA GLU A 80 0.36 42.71 14.66
C GLU A 80 -1.06 43.09 15.12
N ILE A 81 -1.96 43.37 14.16
CA ILE A 81 -3.37 43.72 14.43
C ILE A 81 -4.29 42.60 13.95
N LEU A 82 -5.14 42.06 14.84
CA LEU A 82 -6.14 41.03 14.49
C LEU A 82 -7.35 41.67 13.80
N LEU A 83 -7.50 41.47 12.48
CA LEU A 83 -8.69 41.88 11.72
C LEU A 83 -9.69 40.72 11.66
N LYS A 84 -10.79 40.82 12.42
CA LYS A 84 -11.93 39.91 12.25
C LYS A 84 -12.84 40.45 11.14
N PRO A 85 -13.27 39.64 10.16
CA PRO A 85 -14.25 40.07 9.17
C PRO A 85 -15.56 40.42 9.90
N SER A 86 -16.05 41.64 9.70
CA SER A 86 -17.41 42.03 10.07
C SER A 86 -18.37 41.49 9.02
N GLU A 87 -19.42 40.78 9.45
CA GLU A 87 -20.66 40.70 8.66
C GLU A 87 -21.23 42.10 8.41
#